data_AF-A0A7X6PZQ3-F1
#
_entry.id   AF-A0A7X6PZQ3-F1
#
_cell.length_a   1.000
_cell.length_b   1.000
_cell.length_c   1.000
_cell.angle_alpha   90.00
_cell.angle_beta   90.00
_cell.angle_gamma   90.00
#
_symmetry.space_group_name_H-M   'P 1'
#
loop_
_entity.id
_entity.type
_entity.pdbx_description
1 polymer ?
#
loop_
_entity_poly.entity_id
_entity_poly.type
_entity_poly.pdbx_seq_one_letter_code
_entity_poly.pdbx_strand_id
1 'polypeptide(L)'
;MKNKKGFTLLELVVAMTIISVVITMVWGLMIFGNKVYNKESDDYDVQTSVRHAMDEISHLVSTSKAAFAVPDSSFLDDEWNYLALSGDQTRVVNYVWDNSSKSHVETTLVGPYKNVEFDITFFKDDPMNRDNTVKMSFVAKIHGVIKRFDILTGYESLNSLQIVDYGSAAHPAKALAYRTDNLNFSNLKVFVNIALILDTSGSMNDKDLPISKGSSTKVTRISGLKDSAVELVNQLNDNDNEDVIISASLIEFNTHANNPKPFLELSSNASTLKNQITALCRGGNSCEGGTNTGDGLRRAYYMLNDKTAAIEAERNDILEEYIIKNYVILLTDGVYTFYSDKMVKRGNNYYSTISYCARPGSFWQGCLETVQVRNYTMISDPLNGGYFIQDGDIEGITYYTGSTRLNNSTGRYELNLLHNQVRAVTTRGYSEFAGEDFVFGGVVRGYGNREDNRALAYIQRIADLGLSDVDEYTNYLIGFSPDVTVSVMDKIQNALNVHDTRRFHANDQQALGLAFTEIKTSIINDTWHYLGPRLIGD
;
A
#
# COMPACT_ATOMS: atom_id res chain seq x y z
N MET A 1 -31.13 64.86 -90.11
CA MET A 1 -32.36 64.21 -89.59
C MET A 1 -31.95 63.20 -88.53
N LYS A 2 -32.45 63.31 -87.30
CA LYS A 2 -32.11 62.40 -86.18
C LYS A 2 -32.92 61.10 -86.33
N ASN A 3 -32.23 59.98 -86.52
CA ASN A 3 -32.80 58.64 -86.63
C ASN A 3 -33.28 58.16 -85.24
N LYS A 4 -34.53 58.43 -84.88
CA LYS A 4 -35.16 57.86 -83.68
C LYS A 4 -35.65 56.46 -84.01
N LYS A 5 -34.80 55.44 -83.85
CA LYS A 5 -35.23 54.04 -83.89
C LYS A 5 -35.93 53.72 -82.56
N GLY A 6 -37.24 53.46 -82.59
CA GLY A 6 -37.98 52.95 -81.45
C GLY A 6 -37.88 51.43 -81.37
N PHE A 7 -37.77 50.89 -80.16
CA PHE A 7 -37.82 49.45 -79.91
C PHE A 7 -39.25 48.94 -80.10
N THR A 8 -39.40 47.75 -80.69
CA THR A 8 -40.71 47.10 -80.78
C THR A 8 -41.04 46.42 -79.45
N LEU A 9 -42.32 46.38 -79.06
CA LEU A 9 -42.78 45.75 -77.82
C LEU A 9 -42.30 44.29 -77.70
N LEU A 10 -42.24 43.59 -78.83
CA LEU A 10 -41.79 42.19 -78.92
C LEU A 10 -40.31 42.03 -78.54
N GLU A 11 -39.42 42.90 -79.02
CA GLU A 11 -38.00 42.88 -78.66
C GLU A 11 -37.79 43.08 -77.16
N LEU A 12 -38.59 43.95 -76.54
CA LEU A 12 -38.53 44.20 -75.10
C LEU A 12 -38.98 42.98 -74.29
N VAL A 13 -40.05 42.31 -74.70
CA VAL A 13 -40.56 41.10 -74.02
C VAL A 13 -39.56 39.94 -74.16
N VAL A 14 -38.99 39.74 -75.35
CA VAL A 14 -37.97 38.70 -75.58
C VAL A 14 -36.71 38.99 -74.76
N ALA A 15 -36.24 40.25 -74.73
CA ALA A 15 -35.09 40.65 -73.93
C ALA A 15 -35.32 40.42 -72.42
N MET A 16 -36.48 40.82 -71.89
CA MET A 16 -36.83 40.57 -70.49
C MET A 16 -36.93 39.09 -70.16
N THR A 17 -37.45 38.28 -71.09
CA THR A 17 -37.55 36.83 -70.90
C THR A 17 -36.15 36.21 -70.82
N ILE A 18 -35.24 36.56 -71.73
CA ILE A 18 -33.85 36.08 -71.71
C ILE A 18 -33.14 36.51 -70.43
N ILE A 19 -33.30 37.77 -70.00
CA ILE A 19 -32.70 38.28 -68.75
C ILE A 19 -33.22 37.49 -67.55
N SER A 20 -34.51 37.18 -67.47
CA SER A 20 -35.08 36.40 -66.36
C SER A 20 -34.52 34.98 -66.28
N VAL A 21 -34.33 34.31 -67.42
CA VAL A 21 -33.70 32.98 -67.47
C VAL A 21 -32.26 33.05 -67.00
N VAL A 22 -31.50 34.04 -67.47
CA VAL A 22 -30.10 34.23 -67.08
C VAL A 22 -29.98 34.54 -65.58
N ILE A 23 -30.81 35.42 -65.03
CA ILE A 23 -30.80 35.74 -63.60
C ILE A 23 -31.12 34.50 -62.76
N THR A 24 -32.09 33.68 -63.18
CA THR A 24 -32.46 32.45 -62.47
C THR A 24 -31.31 31.44 -62.47
N MET A 25 -30.59 31.30 -63.58
CA MET A 25 -29.40 30.45 -63.67
C MET A 25 -28.26 30.97 -62.76
N VAL A 26 -27.97 32.27 -62.79
CA VAL A 26 -26.94 32.88 -61.95
C VAL A 26 -27.27 32.72 -60.46
N TRP A 27 -28.54 32.88 -60.09
CA TRP A 27 -28.97 32.68 -58.71
C TRP A 27 -28.85 31.21 -58.28
N GLY A 28 -29.23 30.27 -59.15
CA GLY A 28 -29.04 28.84 -58.91
C GLY A 28 -27.58 28.48 -58.65
N LEU A 29 -26.67 29.01 -59.47
CA LEU A 29 -25.23 28.84 -59.29
C LEU A 29 -24.71 29.48 -57.98
N MET A 30 -25.20 30.66 -57.59
CA MET A 30 -24.81 31.29 -56.33
C MET A 30 -25.29 30.52 -55.09
N ILE A 31 -26.55 30.06 -55.07
CA ILE A 31 -27.07 29.28 -53.94
C ILE A 31 -26.32 27.96 -53.83
N PHE A 32 -26.09 27.30 -54.96
CA PHE A 32 -25.31 26.07 -54.98
C PHE A 32 -23.87 26.31 -54.51
N GLY A 33 -23.22 27.35 -55.03
CA GLY A 33 -21.87 27.75 -54.64
C GLY A 33 -21.75 28.03 -53.14
N ASN A 34 -22.67 28.80 -52.57
CA ASN A 34 -22.69 29.08 -51.12
C ASN A 34 -22.91 27.81 -50.28
N LYS A 35 -23.77 26.87 -50.73
CA LYS A 35 -23.97 25.60 -50.02
C LYS A 35 -22.74 24.71 -50.06
N VAL A 36 -22.07 24.64 -51.20
CA VAL A 36 -20.83 23.87 -51.37
C VAL A 36 -19.73 24.49 -50.52
N TYR A 37 -19.55 25.81 -50.60
CA TYR A 37 -18.55 26.55 -49.84
C TYR A 37 -18.73 26.39 -48.33
N ASN A 38 -19.95 26.55 -47.81
CA ASN A 38 -20.20 26.38 -46.38
C ASN A 38 -19.91 24.94 -45.91
N LYS A 39 -20.27 23.94 -46.72
CA LYS A 39 -19.97 22.53 -46.41
C LYS A 39 -18.46 22.26 -46.43
N GLU A 40 -17.73 22.81 -47.39
CA GLU A 40 -16.27 22.70 -47.47
C GLU A 40 -15.60 23.42 -46.30
N SER A 41 -16.12 24.57 -45.88
CA SER A 41 -15.62 25.32 -44.71
C SER A 41 -15.79 24.50 -43.43
N ASP A 42 -16.99 23.95 -43.18
CA ASP A 42 -17.24 23.11 -42.01
C ASP A 42 -16.31 21.87 -41.99
N ASP A 43 -16.09 21.26 -43.16
CA ASP A 43 -15.19 20.11 -43.28
C ASP A 43 -13.72 20.49 -43.04
N TYR A 44 -13.32 21.68 -43.51
CA TYR A 44 -11.99 22.23 -43.30
C TYR A 44 -11.71 22.48 -41.82
N ASP A 45 -12.68 23.05 -41.08
CA ASP A 45 -12.53 23.34 -39.65
C ASP A 45 -12.42 22.05 -38.81
N VAL A 46 -13.23 21.04 -39.12
CA VAL A 46 -13.16 19.72 -38.45
C VAL A 46 -11.80 19.08 -38.72
N GLN A 47 -11.35 19.04 -39.98
CA GLN A 47 -10.06 18.43 -40.33
C GLN A 47 -8.88 19.15 -39.68
N THR A 48 -8.92 20.48 -39.63
CA THR A 48 -7.85 21.30 -39.04
C THR A 48 -7.76 21.06 -37.53
N SER A 49 -8.91 21.04 -36.84
CA SER A 49 -8.96 20.78 -35.39
C SER A 49 -8.52 19.37 -35.05
N VAL A 50 -8.90 18.38 -35.86
CA VAL A 50 -8.46 16.99 -35.67
C VAL A 50 -6.96 16.90 -35.84
N ARG A 51 -6.36 17.55 -36.85
CA ARG A 51 -4.90 17.57 -37.02
C ARG A 51 -4.20 18.21 -35.82
N HIS A 52 -4.70 19.33 -35.32
CA HIS A 52 -4.16 19.95 -34.10
C HIS A 52 -4.25 19.02 -32.89
N ALA A 53 -5.38 18.33 -32.70
CA ALA A 53 -5.49 17.36 -31.64
C ALA A 53 -4.57 16.14 -31.84
N MET A 54 -4.37 15.68 -33.08
CA MET A 54 -3.40 14.61 -33.36
C MET A 54 -1.98 15.03 -32.98
N ASP A 55 -1.60 16.28 -33.26
CA ASP A 55 -0.29 16.82 -32.91
C ASP A 55 -0.14 16.94 -31.38
N GLU A 56 -1.19 17.40 -30.69
CA GLU A 56 -1.20 17.50 -29.23
C GLU A 56 -1.17 16.12 -28.55
N ILE A 57 -1.96 15.16 -29.06
CA ILE A 57 -1.92 13.76 -28.62
C ILE A 57 -0.53 13.16 -28.86
N SER A 58 0.07 13.42 -30.03
CA SER A 58 1.43 12.97 -30.33
C SER A 58 2.45 13.52 -29.32
N HIS A 59 2.33 14.81 -28.99
CA HIS A 59 3.17 15.44 -27.97
C HIS A 59 2.94 14.82 -26.59
N LEU A 60 1.68 14.59 -26.19
CA LEU A 60 1.34 13.94 -24.91
C LEU A 60 1.89 12.51 -24.84
N VAL A 61 1.71 11.71 -25.88
CA VAL A 61 2.23 10.33 -25.94
C VAL A 61 3.76 10.32 -25.92
N SER A 62 4.40 11.18 -26.70
CA SER A 62 5.88 11.23 -26.77
C SER A 62 6.53 11.78 -25.50
N THR A 63 5.86 12.66 -24.76
CA THR A 63 6.34 13.20 -23.48
C THR A 63 5.91 12.38 -22.27
N SER A 64 4.92 11.51 -22.42
CA SER A 64 4.51 10.59 -21.35
C SER A 64 5.64 9.61 -21.01
N LYS A 65 5.85 9.36 -19.71
CA LYS A 65 6.77 8.33 -19.22
C LYS A 65 6.09 6.98 -19.01
N ALA A 66 4.76 6.99 -18.91
CA ALA A 66 3.91 5.81 -18.83
C ALA A 66 2.63 6.08 -19.62
N ALA A 67 2.21 5.12 -20.44
CA ALA A 67 0.97 5.18 -21.19
C ALA A 67 0.32 3.79 -21.32
N PHE A 68 -0.98 3.72 -21.08
CA PHE A 68 -1.77 2.48 -21.10
C PHE A 68 -3.01 2.71 -21.96
N ALA A 69 -3.22 1.87 -22.96
CA ALA A 69 -4.46 1.86 -23.74
C ALA A 69 -5.51 1.04 -22.96
N VAL A 70 -6.59 1.70 -22.53
CA VAL A 70 -7.61 1.12 -21.65
C VAL A 70 -8.98 1.04 -22.34
N PRO A 71 -9.77 -0.02 -22.06
CA PRO A 71 -11.14 -0.16 -22.55
C PRO A 71 -12.11 0.88 -21.97
N ASP A 72 -13.29 0.99 -22.58
CA ASP A 72 -14.36 1.96 -22.29
C ASP A 72 -15.06 1.75 -20.92
N SER A 73 -14.58 0.83 -20.08
CA SER A 73 -15.15 0.54 -18.76
C SER A 73 -14.62 1.50 -17.70
N SER A 74 -15.36 2.57 -17.43
CA SER A 74 -15.19 3.46 -16.27
C SER A 74 -13.73 3.86 -15.97
N PHE A 75 -13.08 4.51 -16.94
CA PHE A 75 -11.71 5.00 -16.80
C PHE A 75 -11.72 6.41 -16.17
N LEU A 76 -11.40 6.55 -14.88
CA LEU A 76 -11.06 7.82 -14.19
C LEU A 76 -10.41 7.49 -12.84
N ASP A 77 -9.38 6.66 -12.83
CA ASP A 77 -8.65 6.39 -11.60
C ASP A 77 -7.90 7.64 -11.14
N ASP A 78 -7.79 7.78 -9.81
CA ASP A 78 -7.03 8.84 -9.17
C ASP A 78 -5.57 8.82 -9.66
N GLU A 79 -4.99 10.01 -9.83
CA GLU A 79 -3.57 10.23 -10.19
C GLU A 79 -3.18 9.90 -11.64
N TRP A 80 -4.12 9.41 -12.46
CA TRP A 80 -3.91 9.18 -13.89
C TRP A 80 -4.56 10.27 -14.74
N ASN A 81 -3.88 10.67 -15.81
CA ASN A 81 -4.49 11.49 -16.86
C ASN A 81 -5.07 10.57 -17.93
N TYR A 82 -6.19 10.96 -18.55
CA TYR A 82 -6.85 10.15 -19.58
C TYR A 82 -7.14 10.96 -20.82
N LEU A 83 -6.84 10.40 -21.99
CA LEU A 83 -7.31 10.87 -23.27
C LEU A 83 -8.44 9.96 -23.73
N ALA A 84 -9.65 10.49 -23.86
CA ALA A 84 -10.81 9.70 -24.27
C ALA A 84 -11.88 10.56 -24.95
N LEU A 85 -12.97 9.90 -25.37
CA LEU A 85 -14.16 10.59 -25.85
C LEU A 85 -15.02 11.05 -24.68
N SER A 86 -15.77 12.12 -24.88
CA SER A 86 -16.87 12.48 -23.99
C SER A 86 -17.94 11.39 -24.01
N GLY A 87 -18.74 11.27 -22.95
CA GLY A 87 -19.80 10.25 -22.87
C GLY A 87 -20.86 10.33 -23.98
N ASP A 88 -20.95 11.46 -24.68
CA ASP A 88 -21.81 11.68 -25.85
C ASP A 88 -21.08 11.50 -27.21
N GLN A 89 -19.79 11.15 -27.21
CA GLN A 89 -18.93 10.96 -28.38
C GLN A 89 -18.79 12.19 -29.29
N THR A 90 -19.18 13.38 -28.83
CA THR A 90 -19.11 14.62 -29.62
C THR A 90 -17.81 15.39 -29.42
N ARG A 91 -17.04 15.05 -28.38
CA ARG A 91 -15.80 15.72 -28.00
C ARG A 91 -14.70 14.71 -27.72
N VAL A 92 -13.48 15.13 -28.03
CA VAL A 92 -12.25 14.46 -27.59
C VAL A 92 -11.74 15.24 -26.40
N VAL A 93 -11.59 14.59 -25.27
CA VAL A 93 -11.31 15.23 -23.98
C VAL A 93 -10.04 14.64 -23.38
N ASN A 94 -9.19 15.54 -22.89
CA ASN A 94 -8.07 15.23 -22.03
C ASN A 94 -8.48 15.50 -20.57
N TYR A 95 -8.64 14.44 -19.79
CA TYR A 95 -8.93 14.45 -18.37
C TYR A 95 -7.61 14.52 -17.60
N VAL A 96 -7.30 15.68 -17.02
CA VAL A 96 -6.05 15.89 -16.26
C VAL A 96 -6.34 15.82 -14.77
N TRP A 97 -5.61 14.98 -14.03
CA TRP A 97 -5.79 14.86 -12.59
C TRP A 97 -5.28 16.11 -11.85
N ASP A 98 -6.14 16.74 -11.04
CA ASP A 98 -5.75 17.81 -10.11
C ASP A 98 -5.65 17.28 -8.68
N ASN A 99 -4.42 17.26 -8.15
CA ASN A 99 -4.14 16.78 -6.80
C ASN A 99 -4.78 17.66 -5.70
N SER A 100 -5.13 18.91 -6.02
CA SER A 100 -5.74 19.87 -5.08
C SER A 100 -7.25 19.62 -4.92
N SER A 101 -7.95 19.34 -6.03
CA SER A 101 -9.39 19.11 -6.04
C SER A 101 -9.76 17.64 -5.92
N LYS A 102 -8.79 16.72 -6.05
CA LYS A 102 -9.00 15.26 -6.09
C LYS A 102 -10.03 14.88 -7.16
N SER A 103 -9.91 15.50 -8.33
CA SER A 103 -10.81 15.29 -9.46
C SER A 103 -10.11 15.56 -10.79
N HIS A 104 -10.63 15.00 -11.87
CA HIS A 104 -10.15 15.31 -13.22
C HIS A 104 -10.71 16.63 -13.74
N VAL A 105 -9.84 17.45 -14.33
CA VAL A 105 -10.19 18.66 -15.06
C VAL A 105 -10.25 18.35 -16.55
N GLU A 106 -11.41 18.57 -17.16
CA GLU A 106 -11.63 18.31 -18.59
C GLU A 106 -11.05 19.43 -19.47
N THR A 107 -10.16 19.07 -20.39
CA THR A 107 -9.69 19.95 -21.47
C THR A 107 -10.15 19.40 -22.81
N THR A 108 -10.99 20.14 -23.54
CA THR A 108 -11.49 19.69 -24.85
C THR A 108 -10.46 19.92 -25.95
N LEU A 109 -10.06 18.85 -26.64
CA LEU A 109 -9.11 18.90 -27.76
C LEU A 109 -9.82 19.07 -29.12
N VAL A 110 -11.00 18.46 -29.29
CA VAL A 110 -11.79 18.54 -30.53
C VAL A 110 -13.27 18.64 -30.20
N GLY A 111 -13.98 19.48 -30.94
CA GLY A 111 -15.43 19.59 -30.89
C GLY A 111 -15.95 20.51 -29.78
N PRO A 112 -17.28 20.58 -29.60
CA PRO A 112 -18.30 19.85 -30.35
C PRO A 112 -18.56 20.45 -31.75
N TYR A 113 -18.82 19.58 -32.74
CA TYR A 113 -19.25 19.98 -34.08
C TYR A 113 -20.66 19.46 -34.38
N LYS A 114 -21.41 20.23 -35.17
CA LYS A 114 -22.81 19.88 -35.46
C LYS A 114 -22.90 18.58 -36.26
N ASN A 115 -23.62 17.59 -35.73
CA ASN A 115 -23.87 16.28 -36.33
C ASN A 115 -22.60 15.45 -36.61
N VAL A 116 -21.52 15.70 -35.86
CA VAL A 116 -20.27 14.92 -35.93
C VAL A 116 -20.13 14.09 -34.65
N GLU A 117 -19.89 12.81 -34.81
CA GLU A 117 -19.53 11.86 -33.75
C GLU A 117 -18.11 11.36 -34.00
N PHE A 118 -17.33 11.22 -32.93
CA PHE A 118 -15.95 10.73 -32.99
C PHE A 118 -15.87 9.30 -32.47
N ASP A 119 -14.91 8.55 -33.00
CA ASP A 119 -14.60 7.18 -32.60
C ASP A 119 -13.08 7.08 -32.52
N ILE A 120 -12.57 6.67 -31.35
CA ILE A 120 -11.14 6.53 -31.08
C ILE A 120 -10.90 5.10 -30.64
N THR A 121 -9.90 4.47 -31.24
CA THR A 121 -9.43 3.15 -30.81
C THR A 121 -7.92 3.14 -30.79
N PHE A 122 -7.36 2.73 -29.66
CA PHE A 122 -5.95 2.48 -29.47
C PHE A 122 -5.69 0.98 -29.64
N PHE A 123 -4.62 0.61 -30.33
CA PHE A 123 -4.23 -0.78 -30.48
C PHE A 123 -2.74 -0.93 -30.78
N LYS A 124 -2.20 -2.11 -30.48
CA LYS A 124 -0.84 -2.51 -30.86
C LYS A 124 -0.87 -3.62 -31.90
N ASP A 125 0.05 -3.55 -32.85
CA ASP A 125 0.27 -4.62 -33.84
C ASP A 125 1.22 -5.71 -33.29
N ASP A 126 2.20 -5.29 -32.47
CA ASP A 126 3.18 -6.17 -31.84
C ASP A 126 2.76 -6.56 -30.41
N PRO A 127 3.19 -7.72 -29.90
CA PRO A 127 2.95 -8.13 -28.51
C PRO A 127 3.45 -7.08 -27.53
N MET A 128 2.82 -7.01 -26.36
CA MET A 128 3.02 -5.96 -25.34
C MET A 128 4.50 -5.59 -25.12
N ASN A 129 5.42 -6.56 -25.18
CA ASN A 129 6.84 -6.43 -24.80
C ASN A 129 7.82 -6.09 -25.94
N ARG A 130 7.36 -5.79 -27.16
CA ARG A 130 8.26 -5.63 -28.32
C ARG A 130 8.54 -4.19 -28.74
N ASP A 131 7.58 -3.29 -28.58
CA ASP A 131 7.72 -1.92 -29.07
C ASP A 131 6.93 -0.88 -28.25
N ASN A 132 7.32 0.39 -28.41
CA ASN A 132 6.70 1.53 -27.71
C ASN A 132 5.77 2.31 -28.63
N THR A 133 5.34 1.65 -29.70
CA THR A 133 4.39 2.20 -30.67
C THR A 133 2.98 1.85 -30.22
N VAL A 134 2.11 2.86 -30.17
CA VAL A 134 0.65 2.65 -30.12
C VAL A 134 0.06 3.22 -31.38
N LYS A 135 -0.84 2.47 -32.01
CA LYS A 135 -1.61 2.97 -33.14
C LYS A 135 -2.93 3.50 -32.62
N MET A 136 -3.31 4.66 -33.12
CA MET A 136 -4.61 5.24 -32.87
C MET A 136 -5.36 5.31 -34.20
N SER A 137 -6.55 4.74 -34.22
CA SER A 137 -7.55 5.00 -35.25
C SER A 137 -8.47 6.10 -34.74
N PHE A 138 -8.55 7.19 -35.50
CA PHE A 138 -9.45 8.29 -35.25
C PHE A 138 -10.42 8.41 -36.43
N VAL A 139 -11.71 8.24 -36.15
CA VAL A 139 -12.77 8.28 -37.16
C VAL A 139 -13.80 9.33 -36.76
N ALA A 140 -14.09 10.26 -37.66
CA ALA A 140 -15.24 11.15 -37.53
C ALA A 140 -16.39 10.69 -38.43
N LYS A 141 -17.55 10.49 -37.84
CA LYS A 141 -18.80 10.06 -38.49
C LYS A 141 -19.78 11.22 -38.51
N ILE A 142 -20.46 11.42 -39.63
CA ILE A 142 -21.61 12.33 -39.71
C ILE A 142 -22.90 11.54 -39.84
N HIS A 143 -23.85 11.87 -38.96
CA HIS A 143 -25.13 11.15 -38.80
C HIS A 143 -24.95 9.63 -38.63
N GLY A 144 -23.91 9.19 -37.90
CA GLY A 144 -23.65 7.77 -37.59
C GLY A 144 -23.27 6.86 -38.78
N VAL A 145 -23.29 7.35 -40.03
CA VAL A 145 -23.20 6.50 -41.24
C VAL A 145 -22.06 6.92 -42.18
N ILE A 146 -21.78 8.21 -42.32
CA ILE A 146 -20.79 8.70 -43.30
C ILE A 146 -19.46 8.91 -42.60
N LYS A 147 -18.48 8.04 -42.86
CA LYS A 147 -17.06 8.29 -42.52
C LYS A 147 -16.59 9.52 -43.28
N ARG A 148 -16.33 10.63 -42.58
CA ARG A 148 -15.79 11.87 -43.17
C ARG A 148 -14.29 11.75 -43.42
N PHE A 149 -13.58 11.11 -42.51
CA PHE A 149 -12.17 10.75 -42.62
C PHE A 149 -11.84 9.64 -41.63
N ASP A 150 -10.81 8.88 -41.96
CA ASP A 150 -10.27 7.76 -41.20
C ASP A 150 -8.75 8.01 -41.13
N ILE A 151 -8.27 8.40 -39.94
CA ILE A 151 -6.85 8.69 -39.72
C ILE A 151 -6.31 7.56 -38.86
N LEU A 152 -5.42 6.77 -39.46
CA LEU A 152 -4.58 5.83 -38.74
C LEU A 152 -3.22 6.48 -38.52
N THR A 153 -2.84 6.65 -37.27
CA THR A 153 -1.55 7.23 -36.88
C THR A 153 -0.86 6.32 -35.88
N GLY A 154 0.46 6.19 -36.03
CA GLY A 154 1.31 5.51 -35.06
C GLY A 154 2.03 6.56 -34.24
N TYR A 155 1.95 6.45 -32.92
CA TYR A 155 2.70 7.27 -32.00
C TYR A 155 3.73 6.41 -31.31
N GLU A 156 4.97 6.86 -31.33
CA GLU A 156 6.04 6.29 -30.54
C GLU A 156 6.17 7.12 -29.26
N SER A 157 6.03 6.47 -28.10
CA SER A 157 6.40 7.13 -26.87
C SER A 157 7.92 7.06 -26.71
N LEU A 158 8.57 8.21 -26.90
CA LEU A 158 10.02 8.34 -26.80
C LEU A 158 10.53 8.23 -25.35
N ASN A 159 9.65 8.55 -24.39
CA ASN A 159 9.99 8.61 -22.96
C ASN A 159 9.27 7.55 -22.11
N SER A 160 8.30 6.81 -22.66
CA SER A 160 7.76 5.62 -22.00
C SER A 160 8.46 4.38 -22.50
N LEU A 161 8.70 3.42 -21.60
CA LEU A 161 9.37 2.18 -21.98
C LEU A 161 8.43 1.14 -22.59
N GLN A 162 7.12 1.29 -22.43
CA GLN A 162 6.16 0.34 -22.97
C GLN A 162 4.79 0.99 -22.98
N ILE A 163 4.10 0.89 -24.11
CA ILE A 163 2.65 1.15 -24.15
C ILE A 163 1.98 -0.21 -23.99
N VAL A 164 1.18 -0.35 -22.95
CA VAL A 164 0.43 -1.58 -22.66
C VAL A 164 -0.97 -1.46 -23.25
N ASP A 165 -1.37 -2.43 -24.06
CA ASP A 165 -2.72 -2.51 -24.64
C ASP A 165 -3.57 -3.48 -23.80
N TYR A 166 -4.53 -2.92 -23.07
CA TYR A 166 -5.53 -3.68 -22.32
C TYR A 166 -6.81 -3.93 -23.11
N GLY A 167 -6.84 -3.53 -24.39
CA GLY A 167 -7.94 -3.82 -25.29
C GLY A 167 -8.04 -5.31 -25.62
N SER A 168 -9.27 -5.78 -25.82
CA SER A 168 -9.56 -7.09 -26.39
C SER A 168 -10.50 -6.96 -27.58
N ALA A 169 -10.69 -8.03 -28.35
CA ALA A 169 -11.65 -8.04 -29.45
C ALA A 169 -13.11 -7.76 -28.99
N ALA A 170 -13.43 -8.07 -27.73
CA ALA A 170 -14.74 -7.79 -27.12
C ALA A 170 -14.82 -6.37 -26.52
N HIS A 171 -13.70 -5.85 -26.00
CA HIS A 171 -13.58 -4.56 -25.34
C HIS A 171 -12.40 -3.78 -25.91
N PRO A 172 -12.57 -3.09 -27.06
CA PRO A 172 -11.48 -2.34 -27.67
C PRO A 172 -11.02 -1.20 -26.74
N ALA A 173 -9.72 -0.90 -26.74
CA ALA A 173 -9.18 0.20 -25.96
C ALA A 173 -9.62 1.53 -26.57
N LYS A 174 -10.48 2.27 -25.86
CA LYS A 174 -11.05 3.55 -26.33
C LYS A 174 -10.49 4.78 -25.63
N ALA A 175 -9.70 4.56 -24.59
CA ALA A 175 -9.02 5.62 -23.85
C ALA A 175 -7.53 5.30 -23.73
N LEU A 176 -6.74 6.35 -23.55
CA LEU A 176 -5.31 6.25 -23.25
C LEU A 176 -5.05 6.91 -21.91
N ALA A 177 -4.70 6.12 -20.91
CA ALA A 177 -4.22 6.63 -19.64
C ALA A 177 -2.73 6.98 -19.76
N TYR A 178 -2.29 8.10 -19.20
CA TYR A 178 -0.88 8.50 -19.27
C TYR A 178 -0.43 9.29 -18.04
N ARG A 179 0.89 9.29 -17.83
CA ARG A 179 1.58 10.05 -16.79
C ARG A 179 2.79 10.79 -17.34
N THR A 180 3.01 11.99 -16.78
CA THR A 180 4.12 12.89 -17.14
C THR A 180 5.05 13.17 -15.97
N ASP A 181 4.89 12.47 -14.85
CA ASP A 181 5.70 12.65 -13.66
C ASP A 181 7.11 12.05 -13.82
N ASN A 182 7.99 12.28 -12.85
CA ASN A 182 9.41 12.00 -12.99
C ASN A 182 9.81 10.53 -12.91
N LEU A 183 8.89 9.61 -12.64
CA LEU A 183 9.18 8.18 -12.50
C LEU A 183 9.51 7.53 -13.86
N ASN A 184 10.62 6.82 -13.96
CA ASN A 184 11.05 6.05 -15.12
C ASN A 184 10.51 4.62 -15.01
N PHE A 185 9.33 4.39 -15.57
CA PHE A 185 8.57 3.14 -15.48
C PHE A 185 9.18 1.95 -16.26
N SER A 186 10.37 2.14 -16.84
CA SER A 186 11.04 1.17 -17.70
C SER A 186 11.42 -0.13 -17.02
N ASN A 187 12.06 -0.02 -15.87
CA ASN A 187 12.47 -1.16 -15.07
C ASN A 187 12.03 -0.96 -13.62
N LEU A 188 10.85 -0.34 -13.43
CA LEU A 188 10.37 0.01 -12.11
C LEU A 188 10.02 -1.27 -11.35
N LYS A 189 10.85 -1.63 -10.38
CA LYS A 189 10.54 -2.71 -9.45
C LYS A 189 9.92 -2.16 -8.19
N VAL A 190 8.75 -2.67 -7.84
CA VAL A 190 8.06 -2.33 -6.59
C VAL A 190 8.34 -3.43 -5.57
N PHE A 191 9.10 -3.10 -4.54
CA PHE A 191 9.37 -3.99 -3.41
C PHE A 191 8.36 -3.75 -2.30
N VAL A 192 7.54 -4.75 -2.03
CA VAL A 192 6.55 -4.75 -0.96
C VAL A 192 7.10 -5.59 0.19
N ASN A 193 7.49 -4.96 1.29
CA ASN A 193 7.99 -5.65 2.48
C ASN A 193 6.90 -5.64 3.57
N ILE A 194 6.47 -6.81 4.01
CA ILE A 194 5.39 -6.97 5.00
C ILE A 194 5.97 -7.58 6.28
N ALA A 195 5.94 -6.83 7.38
CA ALA A 195 6.17 -7.36 8.72
C ALA A 195 4.84 -7.83 9.33
N LEU A 196 4.65 -9.15 9.41
CA LEU A 196 3.46 -9.77 10.00
C LEU A 196 3.72 -10.05 11.49
N ILE A 197 3.21 -9.17 12.35
CA ILE A 197 3.43 -9.19 13.80
C ILE A 197 2.24 -9.87 14.47
N LEU A 198 2.44 -11.10 14.94
CA LEU A 198 1.37 -11.97 15.43
C LEU A 198 1.52 -12.29 16.91
N ASP A 199 0.45 -12.00 17.65
CA ASP A 199 0.34 -12.33 19.07
C ASP A 199 0.30 -13.85 19.28
N THR A 200 1.15 -14.36 20.17
CA THR A 200 1.20 -15.75 20.62
C THR A 200 1.12 -15.86 22.15
N SER A 201 0.58 -14.84 22.80
CA SER A 201 0.35 -14.81 24.24
C SER A 201 -0.62 -15.90 24.72
N GLY A 202 -0.68 -16.12 26.03
CA GLY A 202 -1.52 -17.17 26.62
C GLY A 202 -3.01 -17.09 26.23
N SER A 203 -3.55 -15.88 26.08
CA SER A 203 -4.95 -15.66 25.69
C SER A 203 -5.26 -16.15 24.27
N MET A 204 -4.25 -16.28 23.40
CA MET A 204 -4.43 -16.83 22.06
C MET A 204 -4.83 -18.32 22.07
N ASN A 205 -4.60 -19.02 23.18
CA ASN A 205 -5.05 -20.41 23.36
C ASN A 205 -6.51 -20.52 23.83
N ASP A 206 -7.18 -19.40 24.13
CA ASP A 206 -8.57 -19.43 24.58
C ASP A 206 -9.51 -19.91 23.48
N LYS A 207 -10.39 -20.85 23.83
CA LYS A 207 -11.39 -21.44 22.93
C LYS A 207 -12.70 -20.66 22.98
N ASP A 208 -12.61 -19.37 22.73
CA ASP A 208 -13.72 -18.44 22.88
C ASP A 208 -14.17 -17.78 21.57
N LEU A 209 -13.38 -17.94 20.49
CA LEU A 209 -13.60 -17.36 19.17
C LEU A 209 -14.69 -18.12 18.38
N PRO A 210 -15.82 -17.49 18.03
CA PRO A 210 -16.79 -18.07 17.11
C PRO A 210 -16.21 -18.22 15.70
N ILE A 211 -16.57 -19.30 14.99
CA ILE A 211 -16.20 -19.49 13.57
C ILE A 211 -16.86 -18.40 12.69
N SER A 212 -18.08 -18.02 13.03
CA SER A 212 -18.82 -16.95 12.38
C SER A 212 -19.75 -16.27 13.39
N LYS A 213 -20.21 -15.06 13.06
CA LYS A 213 -21.10 -14.27 13.92
C LYS A 213 -22.33 -15.08 14.34
N GLY A 214 -22.47 -15.31 15.65
CA GLY A 214 -23.60 -16.07 16.23
C GLY A 214 -23.40 -17.59 16.27
N SER A 215 -22.27 -18.13 15.81
CA SER A 215 -21.96 -19.56 15.90
C SER A 215 -21.74 -20.00 17.35
N SER A 216 -22.31 -21.15 17.73
CA SER A 216 -22.03 -21.82 19.00
C SER A 216 -20.72 -22.62 18.97
N THR A 217 -20.19 -22.92 17.78
CA THR A 217 -18.92 -23.61 17.62
C THR A 217 -17.78 -22.62 17.75
N LYS A 218 -16.91 -22.87 18.73
CA LYS A 218 -15.77 -22.03 19.03
C LYS A 218 -14.46 -22.73 18.74
N VAL A 219 -13.53 -22.00 18.14
CA VAL A 219 -12.15 -22.42 17.90
C VAL A 219 -11.22 -21.65 18.85
N THR A 220 -9.97 -22.07 18.96
CA THR A 220 -8.98 -21.25 19.65
C THR A 220 -8.64 -20.04 18.78
N ARG A 221 -8.38 -18.89 19.41
CA ARG A 221 -7.97 -17.67 18.68
C ARG A 221 -6.79 -17.94 17.76
N ILE A 222 -5.76 -18.63 18.27
CA ILE A 222 -4.58 -19.02 17.50
C ILE A 222 -4.92 -19.88 16.27
N SER A 223 -5.94 -20.74 16.33
CA SER A 223 -6.36 -21.52 15.17
C SER A 223 -6.99 -20.62 14.11
N GLY A 224 -7.90 -19.73 14.50
CA GLY A 224 -8.51 -18.77 13.58
C GLY A 224 -7.46 -17.86 12.95
N LEU A 225 -6.50 -17.38 13.74
CA LEU A 225 -5.36 -16.59 13.26
C LEU A 225 -4.56 -17.33 12.19
N LYS A 226 -4.17 -18.58 12.45
CA LYS A 226 -3.39 -19.38 11.51
C LYS A 226 -4.11 -19.56 10.18
N ASP A 227 -5.39 -19.91 10.22
CA ASP A 227 -6.19 -20.13 9.03
C ASP A 227 -6.27 -18.84 8.19
N SER A 228 -6.62 -17.72 8.83
CA SER A 228 -6.78 -16.43 8.15
C SER A 228 -5.43 -15.86 7.65
N ALA A 229 -4.33 -16.05 8.39
CA ALA A 229 -3.00 -15.61 7.96
C ALA A 229 -2.43 -16.48 6.81
N VAL A 230 -2.69 -17.79 6.80
CA VAL A 230 -2.35 -18.65 5.66
C VAL A 230 -3.11 -18.21 4.42
N GLU A 231 -4.38 -17.86 4.56
CA GLU A 231 -5.19 -17.35 3.46
C GLU A 231 -4.66 -16.01 2.92
N LEU A 232 -4.27 -15.08 3.81
CA LEU A 232 -3.58 -13.85 3.40
C LEU A 232 -2.33 -14.15 2.55
N VAL A 233 -1.50 -15.12 2.98
CA VAL A 233 -0.28 -15.50 2.24
C VAL A 233 -0.61 -16.10 0.87
N ASN A 234 -1.66 -16.92 0.77
CA ASN A 234 -2.11 -17.43 -0.54
C ASN A 234 -2.53 -16.26 -1.44
N GLN A 235 -3.38 -15.36 -0.93
CA GLN A 235 -3.90 -14.23 -1.70
C GLN A 235 -2.82 -13.23 -2.14
N LEU A 236 -1.76 -13.05 -1.36
CA LEU A 236 -0.61 -12.23 -1.74
C LEU A 236 0.30 -12.95 -2.73
N ASN A 237 0.43 -14.27 -2.63
CA ASN A 237 1.20 -15.09 -3.57
C ASN A 237 0.53 -15.23 -4.94
N ASP A 238 -0.78 -15.07 -5.03
CA ASP A 238 -1.55 -15.05 -6.29
C ASP A 238 -1.35 -13.75 -7.10
N ASN A 239 -0.37 -12.92 -6.73
CA ASN A 239 0.00 -11.75 -7.52
C ASN A 239 0.87 -12.18 -8.72
N ASP A 240 0.29 -12.18 -9.91
CA ASP A 240 0.96 -12.55 -11.17
C ASP A 240 1.84 -11.44 -11.77
N ASN A 241 1.97 -10.29 -11.10
CA ASN A 241 2.76 -9.17 -11.59
C ASN A 241 4.25 -9.34 -11.26
N GLU A 242 5.08 -9.62 -12.28
CA GLU A 242 6.53 -9.83 -12.18
C GLU A 242 7.33 -8.57 -11.77
N ASP A 243 6.71 -7.39 -11.83
CA ASP A 243 7.32 -6.12 -11.41
C ASP A 243 7.07 -5.78 -9.93
N VAL A 244 6.21 -6.56 -9.26
CA VAL A 244 5.96 -6.43 -7.82
C VAL A 244 6.57 -7.61 -7.07
N ILE A 245 7.60 -7.34 -6.29
CA ILE A 245 8.25 -8.34 -5.44
C ILE A 245 7.68 -8.21 -4.02
N ILE A 246 6.84 -9.17 -3.64
CA ILE A 246 6.26 -9.23 -2.29
C ILE A 246 7.10 -10.12 -1.40
N SER A 247 7.68 -9.53 -0.36
CA SER A 247 8.42 -10.20 0.71
C SER A 247 7.67 -10.07 2.03
N ALA A 248 7.58 -11.16 2.80
CA ALA A 248 6.97 -11.12 4.12
C ALA A 248 7.86 -11.78 5.19
N SER A 249 7.82 -11.24 6.40
CA SER A 249 8.48 -11.76 7.59
C SER A 249 7.44 -12.03 8.68
N LEU A 250 7.59 -13.16 9.37
CA LEU A 250 6.77 -13.52 10.53
C LEU A 250 7.47 -13.13 11.83
N ILE A 251 6.80 -12.32 12.65
CA ILE A 251 7.28 -11.88 13.95
C ILE A 251 6.26 -12.34 14.99
N GLU A 252 6.54 -13.48 15.60
CA GLU A 252 5.77 -13.97 16.75
C GLU A 252 6.17 -13.21 18.01
N PHE A 253 5.19 -12.77 18.80
CA PHE A 253 5.45 -12.12 20.08
C PHE A 253 4.52 -12.59 21.20
N ASN A 254 5.09 -12.72 22.39
CA ASN A 254 4.38 -12.96 23.64
C ASN A 254 4.98 -12.03 24.72
N THR A 255 5.53 -12.57 25.81
CA THR A 255 6.39 -11.85 26.75
C THR A 255 7.60 -11.18 26.04
N HIS A 256 8.05 -11.73 24.91
CA HIS A 256 9.12 -11.18 24.07
C HIS A 256 8.91 -11.51 22.58
N ALA A 257 9.72 -10.93 21.70
CA ALA A 257 9.76 -11.25 20.27
C ALA A 257 11.17 -11.69 19.83
N ASN A 258 11.77 -12.69 20.47
CA ASN A 258 13.19 -13.04 20.24
C ASN A 258 13.47 -13.92 19.03
N ASN A 259 12.45 -14.45 18.38
CA ASN A 259 12.59 -15.41 17.28
C ASN A 259 11.96 -14.92 15.96
N PRO A 260 12.26 -13.68 15.51
CA PRO A 260 11.72 -13.22 14.24
C PRO A 260 12.20 -14.10 13.09
N LYS A 261 11.32 -14.38 12.12
CA LYS A 261 11.67 -15.14 10.93
C LYS A 261 12.16 -14.21 9.82
N PRO A 262 13.20 -14.56 9.05
CA PRO A 262 13.72 -13.71 8.00
C PRO A 262 12.65 -13.37 6.96
N PHE A 263 12.86 -12.27 6.21
CA PHE A 263 12.03 -11.95 5.06
C PHE A 263 12.12 -13.04 3.99
N LEU A 264 10.97 -13.48 3.51
CA LEU A 264 10.81 -14.48 2.47
C LEU A 264 10.03 -13.88 1.30
N GLU A 265 10.59 -13.96 0.09
CA GLU A 265 9.86 -13.63 -1.14
C GLU A 265 8.76 -14.66 -1.39
N LEU A 266 7.51 -14.21 -1.51
CA LEU A 266 6.36 -15.11 -1.52
C LEU A 266 6.35 -16.01 -2.76
N SER A 267 6.69 -15.47 -3.94
CA SER A 267 6.73 -16.19 -5.22
C SER A 267 7.52 -17.49 -5.17
N SER A 268 8.57 -17.55 -4.34
CA SER A 268 9.43 -18.73 -4.19
C SER A 268 9.27 -19.43 -2.83
N ASN A 269 8.85 -18.73 -1.79
CA ASN A 269 8.90 -19.21 -0.40
C ASN A 269 7.56 -19.18 0.34
N ALA A 270 6.42 -18.96 -0.33
CA ALA A 270 5.09 -18.94 0.30
C ALA A 270 4.81 -20.20 1.14
N SER A 271 5.21 -21.39 0.66
CA SER A 271 5.06 -22.64 1.42
C SER A 271 5.84 -22.64 2.74
N THR A 272 7.04 -22.05 2.77
CA THR A 272 7.86 -21.93 3.97
C THR A 272 7.20 -21.02 4.99
N LEU A 273 6.71 -19.85 4.57
CA LEU A 273 6.00 -18.91 5.45
C LEU A 273 4.71 -19.53 6.01
N LYS A 274 3.93 -20.23 5.17
CA LYS A 274 2.73 -20.96 5.62
C LYS A 274 3.05 -22.03 6.66
N ASN A 275 4.15 -22.75 6.49
CA ASN A 275 4.60 -23.73 7.47
C ASN A 275 5.02 -23.06 8.79
N GLN A 276 5.68 -21.89 8.74
CA GLN A 276 6.01 -21.11 9.93
C GLN A 276 4.75 -20.64 10.67
N ILE A 277 3.75 -20.11 9.94
CA ILE A 277 2.47 -19.68 10.52
C ILE A 277 1.73 -20.85 11.16
N THR A 278 1.56 -21.97 10.45
CA THR A 278 0.85 -23.15 11.00
C THR A 278 1.59 -23.78 12.19
N ALA A 279 2.90 -23.55 12.31
CA ALA A 279 3.73 -23.98 13.43
C ALA A 279 3.65 -23.09 14.68
N LEU A 280 3.05 -21.90 14.62
CA LEU A 280 2.89 -21.03 15.80
C LEU A 280 2.25 -21.79 16.97
N CYS A 281 2.81 -21.69 18.17
CA CYS A 281 2.33 -22.43 19.34
C CYS A 281 2.19 -23.97 19.15
N ARG A 282 3.06 -24.63 18.37
CA ARG A 282 3.17 -26.11 18.30
C ARG A 282 4.36 -26.64 19.11
N GLY A 283 4.21 -27.82 19.72
CA GLY A 283 5.26 -28.52 20.49
C GLY A 283 5.24 -28.16 21.98
N GLY A 284 6.39 -28.25 22.66
CA GLY A 284 6.53 -27.79 24.06
C GLY A 284 6.34 -26.28 24.27
N ASN A 285 5.99 -25.55 23.21
CA ASN A 285 5.63 -24.15 23.19
C ASN A 285 4.10 -24.04 23.01
N SER A 286 3.35 -24.31 24.08
CA SER A 286 1.97 -23.81 24.18
C SER A 286 1.99 -22.28 24.03
N CYS A 287 0.93 -21.66 23.49
CA CYS A 287 0.84 -20.20 23.55
C CYS A 287 0.90 -19.82 25.04
N GLU A 288 2.00 -19.24 25.46
CA GLU A 288 2.34 -18.96 26.85
C GLU A 288 3.05 -17.62 26.93
N GLY A 289 2.88 -16.92 28.05
CA GLY A 289 3.40 -15.58 28.25
C GLY A 289 2.32 -14.50 28.16
N GLY A 290 2.72 -13.26 28.37
CA GLY A 290 1.84 -12.11 28.22
C GLY A 290 1.98 -11.45 26.86
N THR A 291 1.67 -10.16 26.81
CA THR A 291 1.53 -9.41 25.56
C THR A 291 2.52 -8.23 25.57
N ASN A 292 3.67 -8.41 24.91
CA ASN A 292 4.72 -7.40 24.74
C ASN A 292 4.71 -6.83 23.31
N THR A 293 3.61 -6.14 22.97
CA THR A 293 3.40 -5.54 21.65
C THR A 293 4.56 -4.66 21.20
N GLY A 294 5.16 -3.91 22.13
CA GLY A 294 6.29 -3.03 21.82
C GLY A 294 7.53 -3.80 21.35
N ASP A 295 7.76 -5.02 21.83
CA ASP A 295 8.90 -5.83 21.39
C ASP A 295 8.69 -6.43 20.01
N GLY A 296 7.45 -6.83 19.69
CA GLY A 296 7.06 -7.22 18.33
C GLY A 296 7.28 -6.08 17.33
N LEU A 297 6.80 -4.88 17.67
CA LEU A 297 7.01 -3.67 16.87
C LEU A 297 8.49 -3.32 16.72
N ARG A 298 9.28 -3.44 17.79
CA ARG A 298 10.72 -3.17 17.75
C ARG A 298 11.42 -4.08 16.76
N ARG A 299 11.10 -5.38 16.76
CA ARG A 299 11.66 -6.33 15.79
C ARG A 299 11.25 -5.97 14.37
N ALA A 300 9.97 -5.63 14.16
CA ALA A 300 9.48 -5.23 12.84
C ALA A 300 10.23 -4.02 12.28
N TYR A 301 10.41 -2.98 13.10
CA TYR A 301 11.17 -1.79 12.72
C TYR A 301 12.57 -2.13 12.22
N TYR A 302 13.36 -2.87 13.02
CA TYR A 302 14.73 -3.21 12.64
C TYR A 302 14.77 -4.11 11.40
N MET A 303 13.87 -5.10 11.30
CA MET A 303 13.85 -5.99 10.15
C MET A 303 13.46 -5.28 8.85
N LEU A 304 12.49 -4.37 8.90
CA LEU A 304 12.10 -3.57 7.74
C LEU A 304 13.25 -2.64 7.31
N ASN A 305 13.92 -2.00 8.27
CA ASN A 305 15.07 -1.15 7.97
C ASN A 305 16.25 -1.92 7.39
N ASP A 306 16.57 -3.08 7.96
CA ASP A 306 17.63 -3.94 7.44
C ASP A 306 17.27 -4.44 6.02
N LYS A 307 15.99 -4.75 5.76
CA LYS A 307 15.53 -5.16 4.43
C LYS A 307 15.56 -4.01 3.43
N THR A 308 15.11 -2.81 3.80
CA THR A 308 15.21 -1.60 2.97
C THR A 308 16.67 -1.30 2.64
N ALA A 309 17.54 -1.25 3.64
CA ALA A 309 18.97 -1.00 3.44
C ALA A 309 19.64 -2.07 2.58
N ALA A 310 19.25 -3.33 2.70
CA ALA A 310 19.74 -4.41 1.84
C ALA A 310 19.32 -4.23 0.38
N ILE A 311 18.05 -3.87 0.12
CA ILE A 311 17.57 -3.58 -1.25
C ILE A 311 18.33 -2.39 -1.83
N GLU A 312 18.44 -1.30 -1.07
CA GLU A 312 19.16 -0.09 -1.50
C GLU A 312 20.64 -0.39 -1.80
N ALA A 313 21.30 -1.17 -0.95
CA ALA A 313 22.70 -1.56 -1.14
C ALA A 313 22.90 -2.42 -2.40
N GLU A 314 22.00 -3.38 -2.66
CA GLU A 314 22.03 -4.21 -3.87
C GLU A 314 21.72 -3.44 -5.15
N ARG A 315 20.96 -2.34 -5.05
CA ARG A 315 20.47 -1.57 -6.21
C ARG A 315 21.22 -0.27 -6.47
N ASN A 316 22.15 0.13 -5.60
CA ASN A 316 23.02 1.30 -5.80
C ASN A 316 23.87 1.23 -7.09
N ASP A 317 24.12 0.03 -7.63
CA ASP A 317 24.91 -0.18 -8.86
C ASP A 317 24.05 -0.42 -10.12
N ILE A 318 22.71 -0.43 -10.00
CA ILE A 318 21.80 -0.75 -11.10
C ILE A 318 21.05 0.51 -11.54
N LEU A 319 20.92 0.73 -12.85
CA LEU A 319 20.15 1.83 -13.46
C LEU A 319 18.62 1.62 -13.37
N GLU A 320 18.14 0.65 -12.59
CA GLU A 320 16.72 0.35 -12.41
C GLU A 320 16.14 1.26 -11.33
N GLU A 321 15.09 2.02 -11.67
CA GLU A 321 14.31 2.71 -10.64
C GLU A 321 13.55 1.68 -9.80
N TYR A 322 13.45 1.93 -8.50
CA TYR A 322 12.72 1.06 -7.60
C TYR A 322 11.95 1.86 -6.57
N ILE A 323 10.85 1.27 -6.09
CA ILE A 323 10.04 1.82 -5.00
C ILE A 323 9.99 0.76 -3.91
N ILE A 324 10.26 1.17 -2.67
CA ILE A 324 10.12 0.30 -1.51
C ILE A 324 8.88 0.75 -0.74
N LYS A 325 7.99 -0.20 -0.45
CA LYS A 325 6.81 0.00 0.40
C LYS A 325 6.87 -0.96 1.58
N ASN A 326 6.97 -0.38 2.77
CA ASN A 326 7.01 -1.12 4.01
C ASN A 326 5.63 -1.13 4.66
N TYR A 327 5.15 -2.33 4.98
CA TYR A 327 3.86 -2.56 5.62
C TYR A 327 4.05 -3.27 6.96
N VAL A 328 3.36 -2.78 7.98
CA VAL A 328 3.30 -3.44 9.29
C VAL A 328 1.87 -3.92 9.49
N ILE A 329 1.69 -5.22 9.68
CA ILE A 329 0.40 -5.80 10.03
C ILE A 329 0.51 -6.29 11.47
N LEU A 330 -0.01 -5.51 12.41
CA LEU A 330 -0.04 -5.86 13.82
C LEU A 330 -1.39 -6.49 14.19
N LEU A 331 -1.34 -7.72 14.69
CA LEU A 331 -2.50 -8.38 15.29
C LEU A 331 -2.25 -8.63 16.77
N THR A 332 -3.20 -8.23 17.61
CA THR A 332 -3.17 -8.47 19.06
C THR A 332 -4.55 -8.82 19.60
N ASP A 333 -4.61 -9.74 20.56
CA ASP A 333 -5.85 -10.23 21.17
C ASP A 333 -6.08 -9.69 22.59
N GLY A 334 -5.22 -8.78 23.04
CA GLY A 334 -5.20 -8.35 24.42
C GLY A 334 -4.50 -7.01 24.64
N VAL A 335 -4.48 -6.62 25.91
CA VAL A 335 -3.80 -5.40 26.36
C VAL A 335 -2.30 -5.63 26.44
N TYR A 336 -1.50 -4.60 26.18
CA TYR A 336 -0.06 -4.65 26.41
C TYR A 336 0.24 -4.80 27.91
N THR A 337 0.77 -5.95 28.30
CA THR A 337 1.06 -6.29 29.71
C THR A 337 2.55 -6.34 30.01
N PHE A 338 3.41 -6.39 28.99
CA PHE A 338 4.86 -6.46 29.10
C PHE A 338 5.58 -5.40 28.24
N TYR A 339 6.81 -5.06 28.64
CA TYR A 339 7.70 -4.13 27.95
C TYR A 339 9.18 -4.45 28.20
N SER A 340 10.03 -4.05 27.26
CA SER A 340 11.49 -4.20 27.37
C SER A 340 12.10 -2.91 27.94
N ASP A 341 12.80 -3.01 29.07
CA ASP A 341 13.42 -1.86 29.76
C ASP A 341 14.94 -1.86 29.60
N LYS A 342 15.54 -0.67 29.55
CA LYS A 342 17.00 -0.51 29.40
C LYS A 342 17.72 -0.83 30.72
N MET A 343 18.93 -1.38 30.61
CA MET A 343 19.86 -1.46 31.74
C MET A 343 20.75 -0.20 31.78
N VAL A 344 20.95 0.38 32.97
CA VAL A 344 21.78 1.57 33.17
C VAL A 344 23.20 1.15 33.51
N LYS A 345 24.19 1.60 32.73
CA LYS A 345 25.61 1.42 33.06
C LYS A 345 26.03 2.37 34.18
N ARG A 346 26.64 1.86 35.26
CA ARG A 346 27.42 2.69 36.21
C ARG A 346 28.78 2.03 36.49
N GLY A 347 29.87 2.69 36.09
CA GLY A 347 31.21 2.08 36.12
C GLY A 347 31.30 0.85 35.19
N ASN A 348 31.84 -0.26 35.70
CA ASN A 348 31.95 -1.54 34.97
C ASN A 348 30.70 -2.43 35.07
N ASN A 349 29.62 -1.96 35.71
CA ASN A 349 28.44 -2.77 36.03
C ASN A 349 27.20 -2.24 35.27
N TYR A 350 26.30 -3.14 34.87
CA TYR A 350 24.93 -2.79 34.46
C TYR A 350 24.00 -2.97 35.63
N TYR A 351 23.07 -2.02 35.76
CA TYR A 351 22.05 -2.00 36.78
C TYR A 351 20.69 -1.97 36.11
N SER A 352 19.80 -2.85 36.56
CA SER A 352 18.36 -2.68 36.37
C SER A 352 17.77 -2.41 37.75
N THR A 353 17.15 -1.24 37.93
CA THR A 353 16.50 -0.89 39.20
C THR A 353 15.11 -1.50 39.18
N ILE A 354 14.94 -2.64 39.83
CA ILE A 354 13.62 -3.22 40.09
C ILE A 354 13.23 -2.71 41.46
N SER A 355 12.27 -1.80 41.56
CA SER A 355 11.69 -1.37 42.84
C SER A 355 10.39 -2.12 43.05
N TYR A 356 10.40 -3.14 43.91
CA TYR A 356 9.20 -3.88 44.28
C TYR A 356 8.80 -3.51 45.71
N CYS A 357 7.77 -2.68 45.86
CA CYS A 357 7.26 -2.29 47.18
C CYS A 357 6.08 -3.18 47.54
N ALA A 358 6.22 -4.02 48.56
CA ALA A 358 5.10 -4.74 49.13
C ALA A 358 4.06 -3.76 49.71
N ARG A 359 2.76 -4.05 49.54
CA ARG A 359 1.67 -3.21 50.05
C ARG A 359 1.75 -3.05 51.59
N PRO A 360 1.31 -1.91 52.14
CA PRO A 360 1.16 -1.77 53.60
C PRO A 360 0.21 -2.86 54.11
N GLY A 361 0.70 -3.74 55.00
CA GLY A 361 -0.08 -4.81 55.63
C GLY A 361 0.36 -6.26 55.32
N SER A 362 1.31 -6.47 54.41
CA SER A 362 1.93 -7.80 54.20
C SER A 362 3.16 -8.01 55.11
N PHE A 363 3.30 -9.23 55.66
CA PHE A 363 4.37 -9.64 56.59
C PHE A 363 5.80 -9.52 56.03
N TRP A 364 5.94 -9.28 54.73
CA TRP A 364 7.22 -9.02 54.05
C TRP A 364 7.32 -7.52 53.76
N GLN A 365 7.95 -6.76 54.65
CA GLN A 365 8.35 -5.38 54.39
C GLN A 365 9.80 -5.38 53.91
N GLY A 366 9.99 -5.21 52.61
CA GLY A 366 11.31 -5.04 52.01
C GLY A 366 11.17 -4.63 50.56
N CYS A 367 11.85 -3.56 50.18
CA CYS A 367 12.03 -3.19 48.78
C CYS A 367 13.24 -3.95 48.26
N LEU A 368 13.05 -4.81 47.26
CA LEU A 368 14.17 -5.16 46.39
C LEU A 368 14.48 -3.90 45.58
N GLU A 369 15.74 -3.47 45.51
CA GLU A 369 16.10 -2.21 44.85
C GLU A 369 17.09 -2.36 43.69
N THR A 370 17.86 -3.44 43.54
CA THR A 370 18.86 -3.49 42.45
C THR A 370 19.29 -4.91 42.07
N VAL A 371 19.33 -5.19 40.75
CA VAL A 371 19.99 -6.36 40.16
C VAL A 371 21.30 -5.89 39.49
N GLN A 372 22.43 -6.49 39.87
CA GLN A 372 23.77 -6.20 39.34
C GLN A 372 24.26 -7.35 38.43
N VAL A 373 24.79 -7.00 37.25
CA VAL A 373 25.48 -7.92 36.32
C VAL A 373 26.92 -7.43 36.09
N ARG A 374 27.93 -8.33 36.13
CA ARG A 374 29.39 -8.03 36.02
C ARG A 374 30.04 -8.68 34.79
N ASN A 375 31.11 -8.05 34.28
CA ASN A 375 32.08 -8.52 33.26
C ASN A 375 31.51 -8.89 31.88
N TYR A 376 31.56 -7.96 30.92
CA TYR A 376 31.17 -8.22 29.52
C TYR A 376 31.91 -7.25 28.56
N THR A 377 32.02 -7.65 27.29
CA THR A 377 32.55 -6.81 26.20
C THR A 377 31.39 -6.09 25.52
N MET A 378 31.59 -4.84 25.07
CA MET A 378 30.48 -4.04 24.51
C MET A 378 30.77 -3.26 23.25
N ILE A 379 29.70 -3.05 22.49
CA ILE A 379 29.61 -2.15 21.34
C ILE A 379 28.98 -0.83 21.79
N SER A 380 29.55 0.31 21.39
CA SER A 380 29.05 1.65 21.73
C SER A 380 27.86 2.07 20.85
N ASP A 381 26.83 2.66 21.46
CA ASP A 381 25.72 3.35 20.80
C ASP A 381 26.13 4.81 20.48
N PRO A 382 26.31 5.18 19.21
CA PRO A 382 26.80 6.51 18.83
C PRO A 382 25.77 7.63 19.04
N LEU A 383 24.48 7.33 19.24
CA LEU A 383 23.44 8.37 19.35
C LEU A 383 23.17 8.84 20.78
N ASN A 384 23.52 8.06 21.80
CA ASN A 384 23.22 8.39 23.20
C ASN A 384 24.29 8.01 24.24
N GLY A 385 25.49 7.58 23.83
CA GLY A 385 26.56 7.21 24.77
C GLY A 385 26.25 5.98 25.63
N GLY A 386 25.29 5.16 25.21
CA GLY A 386 25.00 3.85 25.79
C GLY A 386 25.89 2.77 25.20
N TYR A 387 25.79 1.55 25.75
CA TYR A 387 26.60 0.43 25.31
C TYR A 387 25.81 -0.88 25.37
N PHE A 388 26.11 -1.83 24.47
CA PHE A 388 25.41 -3.12 24.33
C PHE A 388 26.30 -4.30 24.75
N ILE A 389 25.76 -5.29 25.45
CA ILE A 389 26.48 -6.52 25.84
C ILE A 389 26.58 -7.46 24.64
N GLN A 390 27.79 -7.91 24.31
CA GLN A 390 28.08 -9.00 23.36
C GLN A 390 28.29 -10.31 24.16
N ASP A 391 27.78 -11.44 23.65
CA ASP A 391 27.76 -12.77 24.26
C ASP A 391 28.90 -13.10 25.25
N GLY A 392 28.52 -13.60 26.44
CA GLY A 392 29.42 -14.14 27.45
C GLY A 392 28.66 -14.77 28.64
N ASP A 393 29.24 -15.81 29.24
CA ASP A 393 28.70 -16.50 30.43
C ASP A 393 28.51 -15.54 31.61
N ILE A 394 27.30 -15.54 32.21
CA ILE A 394 26.98 -14.70 33.37
C ILE A 394 27.57 -15.33 34.64
N GLU A 395 28.72 -14.85 35.09
CA GLU A 395 29.23 -15.14 36.45
C GLU A 395 28.57 -14.24 37.50
N GLY A 396 27.46 -14.74 38.08
CA GLY A 396 26.95 -14.29 39.38
C GLY A 396 25.97 -13.11 39.36
N ILE A 397 24.75 -13.35 39.83
CA ILE A 397 23.77 -12.31 40.15
C ILE A 397 23.85 -12.03 41.66
N THR A 398 24.18 -10.80 42.04
CA THR A 398 24.19 -10.38 43.46
C THR A 398 22.97 -9.51 43.75
N TYR A 399 22.13 -9.93 44.71
CA TYR A 399 20.98 -9.15 45.19
C TYR A 399 21.39 -8.28 46.37
N TYR A 400 21.05 -6.99 46.35
CA TYR A 400 21.15 -6.12 47.53
C TYR A 400 19.74 -5.86 48.07
N THR A 401 19.50 -6.23 49.33
CA THR A 401 18.28 -5.84 50.05
C THR A 401 18.60 -4.60 50.89
N GLY A 402 17.93 -3.50 50.59
CA GLY A 402 18.01 -2.28 51.37
C GLY A 402 17.20 -2.42 52.67
N SER A 403 17.88 -2.68 53.78
CA SER A 403 17.50 -2.28 55.15
C SER A 403 16.12 -2.71 55.69
N THR A 404 16.07 -3.87 56.38
CA THR A 404 15.98 -3.98 57.85
C THR A 404 15.89 -5.46 58.25
N ARG A 405 16.48 -5.82 59.40
CA ARG A 405 16.67 -7.18 59.94
C ARG A 405 15.60 -8.21 59.51
N LEU A 406 15.98 -9.16 58.66
CA LEU A 406 15.22 -10.40 58.46
C LEU A 406 15.71 -11.45 59.46
N ASN A 407 14.89 -11.69 60.49
CA ASN A 407 15.01 -12.90 61.29
C ASN A 407 14.60 -14.10 60.43
N ASN A 408 15.39 -15.17 60.53
CA ASN A 408 15.22 -16.48 59.90
C ASN A 408 13.75 -16.92 59.71
N SER A 409 13.27 -16.97 58.46
CA SER A 409 12.27 -17.96 58.03
C SER A 409 12.18 -18.05 56.50
N THR A 410 12.81 -19.10 55.96
CA THR A 410 12.37 -19.90 54.79
C THR A 410 11.68 -19.17 53.62
N GLY A 411 12.48 -18.52 52.77
CA GLY A 411 12.19 -18.40 51.34
C GLY A 411 13.26 -19.17 50.58
N ARG A 412 12.89 -20.26 49.89
CA ARG A 412 13.82 -20.97 49.00
C ARG A 412 13.93 -20.20 47.69
N TYR A 413 15.14 -19.76 47.36
CA TYR A 413 15.52 -19.34 46.01
C TYR A 413 16.26 -20.52 45.39
N GLU A 414 15.65 -21.20 44.42
CA GLU A 414 16.30 -22.31 43.71
C GLU A 414 16.96 -21.77 42.43
N LEU A 415 18.29 -21.80 42.42
CA LEU A 415 19.12 -21.53 41.25
C LEU A 415 19.37 -22.87 40.55
N ASN A 416 18.74 -23.12 39.40
CA ASN A 416 18.94 -24.34 38.64
C ASN A 416 19.96 -24.09 37.50
N LEU A 417 21.24 -24.31 37.80
CA LEU A 417 22.37 -24.05 36.89
C LEU A 417 22.53 -25.05 35.74
N LEU A 418 21.63 -26.03 35.60
CA LEU A 418 21.72 -27.03 34.53
C LEU A 418 21.04 -26.62 33.21
N HIS A 419 20.31 -25.49 33.18
CA HIS A 419 19.56 -25.04 32.00
C HIS A 419 19.68 -23.53 31.71
N ASN A 420 20.70 -22.85 32.27
CA ASN A 420 20.94 -21.42 32.04
C ASN A 420 19.70 -20.50 32.21
N GLN A 421 18.78 -20.85 33.11
CA GLN A 421 17.59 -20.05 33.45
C GLN A 421 17.66 -19.53 34.89
N VAL A 422 17.45 -18.23 35.07
CA VAL A 422 17.29 -17.62 36.39
C VAL A 422 15.80 -17.37 36.63
N ARG A 423 15.18 -18.23 37.45
CA ARG A 423 13.79 -18.04 37.90
C ARG A 423 13.76 -17.35 39.26
N ALA A 424 13.19 -16.15 39.31
CA ALA A 424 12.74 -15.53 40.56
C ALA A 424 11.21 -15.58 40.60
N VAL A 425 10.65 -16.58 41.28
CA VAL A 425 9.20 -16.67 41.49
C VAL A 425 8.85 -15.92 42.77
N THR A 426 8.15 -14.80 42.64
CA THR A 426 7.42 -14.22 43.77
C THR A 426 5.92 -14.31 43.50
N THR A 427 5.12 -14.46 44.55
CA THR A 427 3.66 -14.65 44.46
C THR A 427 2.87 -13.47 43.86
N ARG A 428 3.53 -12.42 43.34
CA ARG A 428 2.86 -11.23 42.75
C ARG A 428 3.53 -10.60 41.52
N GLY A 429 4.64 -11.11 41.01
CA GLY A 429 5.30 -10.52 39.85
C GLY A 429 6.25 -11.52 39.19
N TYR A 430 6.16 -11.60 37.86
CA TYR A 430 6.96 -12.49 37.01
C TYR A 430 8.11 -11.69 36.39
N SER A 431 9.34 -12.17 36.56
CA SER A 431 10.52 -11.69 35.83
C SER A 431 11.26 -12.90 35.28
N GLU A 432 11.25 -13.06 33.96
CA GLU A 432 12.02 -14.08 33.27
C GLU A 432 13.25 -13.44 32.63
N PHE A 433 14.40 -14.06 32.85
CA PHE A 433 15.61 -13.83 32.07
C PHE A 433 15.70 -14.98 31.07
N ALA A 434 15.36 -14.73 29.81
CA ALA A 434 15.37 -15.74 28.76
C ALA A 434 16.76 -15.82 28.10
N GLY A 435 17.40 -16.99 28.19
CA GLY A 435 18.45 -17.43 27.27
C GLY A 435 17.83 -18.44 26.30
N GLU A 436 17.99 -18.24 25.00
CA GLU A 436 19.07 -18.77 24.14
C GLU A 436 19.06 -17.86 22.87
N ASP A 437 20.24 -17.51 22.36
CA ASP A 437 20.54 -16.36 21.47
C ASP A 437 20.27 -14.98 22.08
N PHE A 438 21.24 -14.50 22.89
CA PHE A 438 21.21 -13.21 23.56
C PHE A 438 21.55 -12.07 22.60
N VAL A 439 20.54 -11.57 21.88
CA VAL A 439 20.71 -10.39 21.03
C VAL A 439 19.79 -9.24 21.52
N PHE A 440 20.45 -8.34 22.28
CA PHE A 440 20.09 -6.98 22.74
C PHE A 440 19.34 -6.77 24.08
N GLY A 441 20.09 -6.87 25.19
CA GLY A 441 20.28 -5.74 26.14
C GLY A 441 19.09 -5.10 26.90
N GLY A 442 18.03 -5.85 27.25
CA GLY A 442 16.93 -5.33 28.07
C GLY A 442 16.40 -6.31 29.12
N VAL A 443 15.75 -5.80 30.18
CA VAL A 443 14.96 -6.62 31.12
C VAL A 443 13.50 -6.55 30.72
N VAL A 444 12.85 -7.70 30.52
CA VAL A 444 11.41 -7.75 30.28
C VAL A 444 10.67 -7.54 31.61
N ARG A 445 9.73 -6.59 31.61
CA ARG A 445 8.92 -6.23 32.78
C ARG A 445 7.46 -6.25 32.40
N GLY A 446 6.58 -6.60 33.34
CA GLY A 446 5.14 -6.56 33.09
C GLY A 446 4.30 -6.84 34.31
N TYR A 447 3.00 -6.51 34.20
CA TYR A 447 2.00 -6.73 35.25
C TYR A 447 1.14 -7.98 35.00
N GLY A 448 1.61 -8.90 34.15
CA GLY A 448 0.95 -10.17 33.86
C GLY A 448 -0.33 -10.00 33.04
N ASN A 449 -1.40 -9.52 33.68
CA ASN A 449 -2.77 -9.52 33.13
C ASN A 449 -3.48 -8.15 33.14
N ARG A 450 -2.75 -7.04 33.26
CA ARG A 450 -3.32 -5.67 33.27
C ARG A 450 -2.55 -4.74 32.36
N GLU A 451 -3.25 -3.76 31.80
CA GLU A 451 -2.65 -2.60 31.12
C GLU A 451 -1.53 -2.00 31.97
N ASP A 452 -0.35 -1.83 31.37
CA ASP A 452 0.76 -1.10 31.97
C ASP A 452 1.06 0.17 31.16
N ASN A 453 0.92 1.34 31.77
CA ASN A 453 1.27 2.62 31.14
C ASN A 453 2.73 2.67 30.66
N ARG A 454 3.62 1.89 31.28
CA ARG A 454 5.02 1.77 30.83
C ARG A 454 5.15 0.94 29.56
N ALA A 455 4.28 -0.06 29.37
CA ALA A 455 4.21 -0.81 28.13
C ALA A 455 3.62 0.03 26.99
N LEU A 456 2.63 0.89 27.28
CA LEU A 456 2.19 1.90 26.30
C LEU A 456 3.32 2.87 25.95
N ALA A 457 4.03 3.40 26.95
CA ALA A 457 5.16 4.32 26.74
C ALA A 457 6.29 3.65 25.93
N TYR A 458 6.49 2.35 26.10
CA TYR A 458 7.43 1.58 25.29
C TYR A 458 6.95 1.46 23.83
N ILE A 459 5.67 1.15 23.59
CA ILE A 459 5.08 1.14 22.23
C ILE A 459 5.25 2.51 21.57
N GLN A 460 4.90 3.59 22.25
CA GLN A 460 5.07 4.96 21.75
C GLN A 460 6.52 5.25 21.39
N ARG A 461 7.46 4.91 22.27
CA ARG A 461 8.88 5.09 22.01
C ARG A 461 9.37 4.34 20.77
N ILE A 462 8.88 3.12 20.54
CA ILE A 462 9.23 2.35 19.34
C ILE A 462 8.58 2.96 18.10
N ALA A 463 7.34 3.45 18.21
CA ALA A 463 6.68 4.16 17.13
C ALA A 463 7.47 5.42 16.72
N ASP A 464 7.90 6.20 17.71
CA ASP A 464 8.73 7.41 17.55
C ASP A 464 10.13 7.14 16.95
N LEU A 465 10.56 5.87 16.82
CA LEU A 465 11.79 5.54 16.10
C LEU A 465 11.63 5.70 14.58
N GLY A 466 10.39 5.71 14.07
CA GLY A 466 10.10 5.85 12.65
C GLY A 466 8.84 5.11 12.21
N LEU A 467 8.37 4.09 12.95
CA LEU A 467 7.17 3.35 12.56
C LEU A 467 5.91 4.23 12.49
N SER A 468 5.85 5.38 13.18
CA SER A 468 4.73 6.32 13.06
C SER A 468 4.78 7.22 11.80
N ASP A 469 5.89 7.17 11.05
CA ASP A 469 6.04 7.91 9.80
C ASP A 469 5.22 7.24 8.69
N VAL A 470 4.18 7.95 8.24
CA VAL A 470 3.23 7.47 7.23
C VAL A 470 3.79 7.48 5.82
N ASP A 471 4.87 8.22 5.58
CA ASP A 471 5.54 8.24 4.28
C ASP A 471 6.46 7.01 4.13
N GLU A 472 7.04 6.52 5.24
CA GLU A 472 7.91 5.34 5.27
C GLU A 472 7.16 4.02 5.51
N TYR A 473 6.14 4.01 6.38
CA TYR A 473 5.44 2.80 6.79
C TYR A 473 3.92 2.92 6.67
N THR A 474 3.29 1.88 6.12
CA THR A 474 1.84 1.71 6.18
C THR A 474 1.48 0.69 7.26
N ASN A 475 0.90 1.18 8.35
CA ASN A 475 0.52 0.37 9.49
C ASN A 475 -0.95 -0.06 9.43
N TYR A 476 -1.19 -1.35 9.66
CA TYR A 476 -2.50 -1.97 9.87
C TYR A 476 -2.58 -2.52 11.29
N LEU A 477 -3.72 -2.33 11.94
CA LEU A 477 -3.94 -2.76 13.31
C LEU A 477 -5.21 -3.61 13.40
N ILE A 478 -5.07 -4.86 13.86
CA ILE A 478 -6.16 -5.80 14.03
C ILE A 478 -6.30 -6.16 15.51
N GLY A 479 -7.45 -5.79 16.10
CA GLY A 479 -7.84 -6.21 17.43
C GLY A 479 -8.63 -7.51 17.32
N PHE A 480 -8.09 -8.59 17.87
CA PHE A 480 -8.57 -9.94 17.63
C PHE A 480 -9.00 -10.63 18.92
N SER A 481 -10.08 -10.16 19.53
CA SER A 481 -10.72 -10.82 20.66
C SER A 481 -12.07 -10.18 20.94
N PRO A 482 -13.08 -10.94 21.42
CA PRO A 482 -14.30 -10.37 21.97
C PRO A 482 -14.08 -9.38 23.13
N ASP A 483 -12.96 -9.49 23.84
CA ASP A 483 -12.64 -8.75 25.07
C ASP A 483 -11.65 -7.60 24.84
N VAL A 484 -11.10 -7.44 23.64
CA VAL A 484 -10.26 -6.27 23.32
C VAL A 484 -11.13 -5.03 23.31
N THR A 485 -10.87 -4.14 24.27
CA THR A 485 -11.63 -2.90 24.36
C THR A 485 -11.19 -1.92 23.27
N VAL A 486 -12.16 -1.16 22.75
CA VAL A 486 -11.90 -0.06 21.81
C VAL A 486 -10.84 0.90 22.35
N SER A 487 -10.84 1.17 23.66
CA SER A 487 -9.87 2.06 24.30
C SER A 487 -8.42 1.59 24.19
N VAL A 488 -8.17 0.28 24.22
CA VAL A 488 -6.81 -0.28 24.08
C VAL A 488 -6.33 -0.09 22.65
N MET A 489 -7.20 -0.39 21.69
CA MET A 489 -6.96 -0.22 20.27
C MET A 489 -6.69 1.24 19.92
N ASP A 490 -7.46 2.18 20.45
CA ASP A 490 -7.26 3.63 20.24
C ASP A 490 -5.85 4.06 20.69
N LYS A 491 -5.36 3.54 21.82
CA LYS A 491 -4.03 3.90 22.34
C LYS A 491 -2.90 3.38 21.44
N ILE A 492 -3.02 2.16 20.93
CA ILE A 492 -2.03 1.59 19.99
C ILE A 492 -2.11 2.29 18.63
N GLN A 493 -3.32 2.54 18.13
CA GLN A 493 -3.57 3.27 16.90
C GLN A 493 -2.92 4.65 16.93
N ASN A 494 -3.15 5.41 18.00
CA ASN A 494 -2.56 6.74 18.18
C ASN A 494 -1.03 6.70 18.28
N ALA A 495 -0.46 5.68 18.92
CA ALA A 495 0.99 5.53 19.00
C ALA A 495 1.60 5.26 17.62
N LEU A 496 0.99 4.38 16.81
CA LEU A 496 1.49 3.99 15.49
C LEU A 496 1.00 4.89 14.34
N ASN A 497 0.25 5.95 14.65
CA ASN A 497 -0.39 6.81 13.66
C ASN A 497 -1.19 6.03 12.58
N VAL A 498 -1.91 4.99 13.02
CA VAL A 498 -2.70 4.14 12.12
C VAL A 498 -3.98 4.87 11.70
N HIS A 499 -4.21 5.00 10.39
CA HIS A 499 -5.43 5.60 9.84
C HIS A 499 -6.68 4.79 10.21
N ASP A 500 -7.83 5.45 10.42
CA ASP A 500 -9.07 4.80 10.87
C ASP A 500 -9.54 3.67 9.93
N THR A 501 -9.33 3.82 8.63
CA THR A 501 -9.68 2.81 7.61
C THR A 501 -8.76 1.59 7.61
N ARG A 502 -7.64 1.63 8.35
CA ARG A 502 -6.64 0.56 8.46
C ARG A 502 -6.69 -0.12 9.83
N ARG A 503 -7.74 0.15 10.60
CA ARG A 503 -8.00 -0.45 11.90
C ARG A 503 -9.18 -1.40 11.83
N PHE A 504 -8.95 -2.63 12.25
CA PHE A 504 -9.94 -3.70 12.21
C PHE A 504 -10.23 -4.23 13.60
N HIS A 505 -11.47 -4.63 13.82
CA HIS A 505 -11.91 -5.30 15.04
C HIS A 505 -12.60 -6.61 14.67
N ALA A 506 -11.93 -7.72 14.96
CA ALA A 506 -12.36 -9.06 14.58
C ALA A 506 -12.76 -9.87 15.82
N ASN A 507 -14.07 -10.03 16.01
CA ASN A 507 -14.65 -10.79 17.12
C ASN A 507 -14.94 -12.26 16.79
N ASP A 508 -14.72 -12.66 15.54
CA ASP A 508 -14.91 -14.01 15.02
C ASP A 508 -13.94 -14.28 13.87
N GLN A 509 -13.79 -15.56 13.49
CA GLN A 509 -12.84 -15.97 12.45
C GLN A 509 -13.18 -15.38 11.07
N GLN A 510 -14.47 -15.22 10.75
CA GLN A 510 -14.89 -14.64 9.48
C GLN A 510 -14.52 -13.16 9.40
N ALA A 511 -14.75 -12.39 10.46
CA ALA A 511 -14.36 -10.99 10.54
C ALA A 511 -12.84 -10.79 10.42
N LEU A 512 -12.04 -11.72 10.98
CA LEU A 512 -10.59 -11.70 10.79
C LEU A 512 -10.21 -11.96 9.32
N GLY A 513 -10.85 -12.93 8.67
CA GLY A 513 -10.65 -13.18 7.25
C GLY A 513 -10.95 -11.96 6.37
N LEU A 514 -12.07 -11.27 6.65
CA LEU A 514 -12.44 -10.03 5.95
C LEU A 514 -11.39 -8.92 6.13
N ALA A 515 -10.90 -8.74 7.37
CA ALA A 515 -9.86 -7.75 7.65
C ALA A 515 -8.59 -8.01 6.81
N PHE A 516 -8.13 -9.27 6.73
CA PHE A 516 -6.97 -9.59 5.88
C PHE A 516 -7.26 -9.42 4.39
N THR A 517 -8.46 -9.72 3.90
CA THR A 517 -8.84 -9.47 2.51
C THR A 517 -8.85 -7.98 2.18
N GLU A 518 -9.33 -7.12 3.10
CA GLU A 518 -9.27 -5.66 2.94
C GLU A 518 -7.83 -5.14 2.94
N ILE A 519 -6.98 -5.63 3.86
CA ILE A 519 -5.55 -5.31 3.90
C ILE A 519 -4.85 -5.69 2.59
N LYS A 520 -5.07 -6.92 2.10
CA LYS A 520 -4.53 -7.39 0.82
C LYS A 520 -4.96 -6.48 -0.32
N THR A 521 -6.26 -6.17 -0.39
CA THR A 521 -6.80 -5.29 -1.43
C THR A 521 -6.14 -3.92 -1.40
N SER A 522 -5.95 -3.35 -0.21
CA SER A 522 -5.26 -2.06 -0.06
C SER A 522 -3.79 -2.14 -0.49
N ILE A 523 -3.04 -3.16 -0.07
CA ILE A 523 -1.63 -3.34 -0.47
C ILE A 523 -1.50 -3.47 -1.99
N ILE A 524 -2.35 -4.27 -2.61
CA ILE A 524 -2.34 -4.46 -4.06
C ILE A 524 -2.70 -3.15 -4.77
N ASN A 525 -3.75 -2.45 -4.34
CA ASN A 525 -4.13 -1.14 -4.90
C ASN A 525 -3.00 -0.11 -4.78
N ASP A 526 -2.31 -0.07 -3.64
CA ASP A 526 -1.15 0.82 -3.44
C ASP A 526 -0.03 0.53 -4.44
N THR A 527 0.15 -0.73 -4.87
CA THR A 527 1.11 -1.08 -5.93
C THR A 527 0.63 -0.71 -7.34
N TRP A 528 -0.69 -0.73 -7.59
CA TRP A 528 -1.26 -0.38 -8.90
C TRP A 528 -1.00 1.07 -9.28
N HIS A 529 -1.05 2.00 -8.33
CA HIS A 529 -0.74 3.41 -8.60
C HIS A 529 0.62 3.64 -9.28
N TYR A 530 1.56 2.71 -9.10
CA TYR A 530 2.89 2.75 -9.69
C TYR A 530 3.00 1.99 -11.03
N LEU A 531 2.05 1.11 -11.36
CA LEU A 531 2.18 0.16 -12.46
C LEU A 531 1.07 0.25 -13.52
N GLY A 532 0.00 1.03 -13.28
CA GLY A 532 -1.05 1.29 -14.27
C GLY A 532 -2.45 1.49 -13.65
N PRO A 533 -3.41 2.07 -14.38
CA PRO A 533 -4.79 2.20 -13.92
C PRO A 533 -5.52 0.86 -13.79
N ARG A 534 -6.56 0.81 -12.97
CA ARG A 534 -7.29 -0.41 -12.67
C ARG A 534 -8.30 -0.69 -13.78
N LEU A 535 -8.16 -1.82 -14.46
CA LEU A 535 -9.24 -2.31 -15.30
C LEU A 535 -10.36 -2.86 -14.40
N ILE A 536 -11.51 -2.18 -14.40
CA ILE A 536 -12.71 -2.71 -13.76
C ILE A 536 -13.46 -3.55 -14.81
N GLY A 537 -13.46 -4.87 -14.63
CA GLY A 537 -14.13 -5.89 -15.47
C GLY A 537 -13.12 -6.72 -16.27
N ASP A 538 -13.12 -8.05 -16.26
CA ASP A 538 -14.26 -8.98 -16.22
C ASP A 538 -14.85 -9.38 -14.85
#